data_AF-A0A2D7KA05-F1
#
_entry.id   AF-A0A2D7KA05-F1
#
_cell.length_a   1.000
_cell.length_b   1.000
_cell.length_c   1.000
_cell.angle_alpha   90.00
_cell.angle_beta   90.00
_cell.angle_gamma   90.00
#
_symmetry.space_group_name_H-M   'P 1'
#
loop_
_entity.id
_entity.type
_entity.pdbx_description
1 polymer ?
#
loop_
_entity_poly.entity_id
_entity_poly.type
_entity_poly.pdbx_seq_one_letter_code
_entity_poly.pdbx_strand_id
1 'polypeptide(L)'
;MKKIYTVISLLMTLNISSQVEGTWRLAQIPGALAVGPSQTDYSWWSSSANDLTSRACIFDDSVTFDANGNFMHYMDGNTWLEPFQGVTSEQCGPPVAPHDGSGSYTYVYTNNQLTVNGTGAH
;
A
#
# COMPACT_ATOMS: atom_id res chain seq x y z
N MET A 1 -7.55 -5.33 -59.39
CA MET A 1 -8.04 -5.02 -58.03
C MET A 1 -6.84 -4.95 -57.09
N LYS A 2 -6.39 -3.76 -56.70
CA LYS A 2 -5.21 -3.58 -55.83
C LYS A 2 -5.68 -3.47 -54.38
N LYS A 3 -5.36 -4.46 -53.55
CA LYS A 3 -5.68 -4.44 -52.11
C LYS A 3 -4.51 -3.79 -51.37
N ILE A 4 -4.79 -2.66 -50.72
CA ILE A 4 -3.85 -1.97 -49.84
C ILE A 4 -4.05 -2.57 -48.44
N TYR A 5 -3.04 -3.27 -47.94
CA TYR A 5 -3.02 -3.75 -46.56
C TYR A 5 -2.37 -2.67 -45.70
N THR A 6 -3.17 -1.85 -45.05
CA THR A 6 -2.69 -0.89 -44.06
C THR A 6 -2.31 -1.65 -42.81
N VAL A 7 -1.01 -1.81 -42.58
CA VAL A 7 -0.47 -2.29 -41.30
C VAL A 7 -0.60 -1.13 -40.31
N ILE A 8 -1.61 -1.19 -39.46
CA ILE A 8 -1.72 -0.31 -38.28
C ILE A 8 -0.68 -0.81 -37.28
N SER A 9 0.51 -0.21 -37.32
CA SER A 9 1.50 -0.35 -36.26
C SER A 9 1.02 0.42 -35.03
N LEU A 10 0.34 -0.30 -34.13
CA LEU A 10 0.02 0.20 -32.80
C LEU A 10 1.34 0.37 -32.04
N LEU A 11 1.83 1.61 -31.95
CA LEU A 11 2.96 1.97 -31.10
C LEU A 11 2.52 1.79 -29.64
N MET A 12 2.75 0.59 -29.10
CA MET A 12 2.62 0.34 -27.68
C MET A 12 3.84 0.99 -27.00
N THR A 13 3.66 2.20 -26.49
CA THR A 13 4.65 2.86 -25.65
C THR A 13 4.81 2.05 -24.37
N LEU A 14 5.86 1.24 -24.31
CA LEU A 14 6.32 0.63 -23.06
C LEU A 14 6.97 1.74 -22.23
N ASN A 15 6.17 2.38 -21.38
CA ASN A 15 6.71 3.22 -20.31
C ASN A 15 7.31 2.29 -19.25
N ILE A 16 8.56 1.88 -19.44
CA ILE A 16 9.31 1.25 -18.35
C ILE A 16 9.88 2.38 -17.49
N SER A 17 8.99 2.99 -16.72
CA SER A 17 9.40 3.56 -15.44
C SER A 17 9.63 2.37 -14.51
N SER A 18 10.68 2.40 -13.68
CA SER A 18 10.72 1.58 -12.47
C SER A 18 9.62 2.11 -11.54
N GLN A 19 8.38 1.79 -11.88
CA GLN A 19 7.20 2.13 -11.13
C GLN A 19 7.17 1.19 -9.90
N VAL A 20 6.46 1.58 -8.86
CA VAL A 20 6.49 0.90 -7.55
C VAL A 20 5.75 -0.45 -7.57
N GLU A 21 5.55 -1.05 -8.74
CA GLU A 21 4.80 -2.30 -8.88
C GLU A 21 5.38 -3.43 -8.07
N GLY A 22 4.48 -4.29 -7.62
CA GLY A 22 4.78 -5.44 -6.80
C GLY A 22 4.04 -5.39 -5.47
N THR A 23 4.31 -6.39 -4.65
CA THR A 23 3.73 -6.55 -3.32
C THR A 23 4.75 -6.17 -2.27
N TRP A 24 4.37 -5.26 -1.40
CA TRP A 24 5.19 -4.71 -0.34
C TRP A 24 4.60 -5.05 1.02
N ARG A 25 5.46 -5.28 1.99
CA ARG A 25 5.10 -5.46 3.40
C ARG A 25 6.16 -4.81 4.28
N LEU A 26 5.81 -4.53 5.52
CA LEU A 26 6.79 -4.06 6.49
C LEU A 26 7.88 -5.12 6.69
N ALA A 27 9.13 -4.68 6.79
CA ALA A 27 10.22 -5.56 7.14
C ALA A 27 10.08 -6.02 8.60
N GLN A 28 10.39 -7.30 8.87
CA GLN A 28 10.33 -7.91 10.20
C GLN A 28 11.54 -7.52 11.07
N ILE A 29 11.77 -6.21 11.22
CA ILE A 29 12.87 -5.63 11.98
C ILE A 29 12.40 -4.37 12.74
N PRO A 30 13.05 -4.02 13.87
CA PRO A 30 12.78 -2.76 14.55
C PRO A 30 13.00 -1.56 13.61
N GLY A 31 12.15 -0.55 13.72
CA GLY A 31 12.22 0.68 12.93
C GLY A 31 11.62 0.58 11.52
N ALA A 32 10.99 -0.55 11.17
CA ALA A 32 10.31 -0.68 9.87
C ALA A 32 9.07 0.23 9.73
N LEU A 33 8.49 0.68 10.85
CA LEU A 33 7.41 1.67 10.90
C LEU A 33 7.80 2.77 11.88
N ALA A 34 7.51 4.02 11.53
CA ALA A 34 7.83 5.17 12.37
C ALA A 34 6.87 6.34 12.14
N VAL A 35 6.78 7.20 13.14
CA VAL A 35 6.00 8.44 13.12
C VAL A 35 6.92 9.59 13.49
N GLY A 36 6.85 10.66 12.71
CA GLY A 36 7.59 11.90 12.93
C GLY A 36 7.07 13.02 12.03
N PRO A 37 7.59 14.25 12.21
CA PRO A 37 7.12 15.43 11.49
C PRO A 37 7.52 15.45 10.01
N SER A 38 8.43 14.57 9.56
CA SER A 38 8.87 14.50 8.17
C SER A 38 9.27 13.08 7.76
N GLN A 39 9.40 12.85 6.45
CA GLN A 39 9.85 11.56 5.93
C GLN A 39 11.21 11.20 6.54
N THR A 40 11.38 9.95 6.98
CA THR A 40 12.57 9.42 7.67
C THR A 40 12.83 9.97 9.09
N ASP A 41 11.93 10.80 9.64
CA ASP A 41 11.99 11.24 11.03
C ASP A 41 11.29 10.23 11.96
N TYR A 42 12.04 9.67 12.90
CA TYR A 42 11.56 8.62 13.83
C TYR A 42 11.40 9.15 15.27
N SER A 43 11.40 10.47 15.46
CA SER A 43 11.54 11.10 16.78
C SER A 43 10.30 11.00 17.68
N TRP A 44 9.10 10.78 17.15
CA TRP A 44 7.90 10.62 17.98
C TRP A 44 7.68 9.17 18.39
N TRP A 45 7.83 8.25 17.45
CA TRP A 45 7.73 6.81 17.71
C TRP A 45 8.35 6.01 16.57
N SER A 46 8.92 4.84 16.87
CA SER A 46 9.29 3.84 15.88
C SER A 46 9.06 2.44 16.46
N SER A 47 8.75 1.48 15.59
CA SER A 47 8.49 0.11 16.00
C SER A 47 9.72 -0.50 16.67
N SER A 48 9.52 -1.07 17.85
CA SER A 48 10.56 -1.75 18.61
C SER A 48 10.64 -3.24 18.25
N ALA A 49 11.64 -3.94 18.77
CA ALA A 49 11.69 -5.40 18.69
C ALA A 49 10.48 -6.07 19.38
N ASN A 50 9.91 -5.42 20.40
CA ASN A 50 8.70 -5.92 21.06
C ASN A 50 7.47 -5.79 20.14
N ASP A 51 7.38 -4.70 19.38
CA ASP A 51 6.26 -4.44 18.47
C ASP A 51 6.16 -5.46 17.33
N LEU A 52 7.27 -6.12 16.95
CA LEU A 52 7.24 -7.25 16.00
C LEU A 52 6.34 -8.41 16.48
N THR A 53 6.12 -8.51 17.79
CA THR A 53 5.24 -9.52 18.40
C THR A 53 3.92 -8.92 18.88
N SER A 54 3.95 -7.78 19.57
CA SER A 54 2.73 -7.18 20.13
C SER A 54 1.85 -6.51 19.07
N ARG A 55 2.42 -6.14 17.91
CA ARG A 55 1.73 -5.57 16.75
C ARG A 55 1.90 -6.44 15.50
N ALA A 56 2.14 -7.75 15.65
CA ALA A 56 2.52 -8.64 14.54
C ALA A 56 1.57 -8.54 13.32
N CYS A 57 0.28 -8.33 13.58
CA CYS A 57 -0.78 -8.21 12.57
C CYS A 57 -0.66 -7.03 11.59
N ILE A 58 0.17 -6.01 11.85
CA ILE A 58 0.44 -4.98 10.82
C ILE A 58 1.69 -5.29 10.00
N PHE A 59 2.52 -6.24 10.47
CA PHE A 59 3.76 -6.60 9.78
C PHE A 59 3.58 -7.75 8.78
N ASP A 60 2.45 -8.47 8.84
CA ASP A 60 2.03 -9.44 7.84
C ASP A 60 1.08 -8.86 6.78
N ASP A 61 0.47 -7.71 7.05
CA ASP A 61 -0.21 -6.86 6.07
C ASP A 61 0.66 -6.57 4.85
N SER A 62 -0.01 -6.42 3.70
CA SER A 62 0.67 -6.10 2.45
C SER A 62 -0.14 -5.20 1.55
N VAL A 63 0.58 -4.42 0.76
CA VAL A 63 0.00 -3.62 -0.31
C VAL A 63 0.54 -4.07 -1.65
N THR A 64 -0.29 -4.03 -2.68
CA THR A 64 0.13 -4.32 -4.05
C THR A 64 -0.17 -3.13 -4.95
N PHE A 65 0.82 -2.80 -5.78
CA PHE A 65 0.67 -1.86 -6.88
C PHE A 65 0.78 -2.66 -8.18
N ASP A 66 -0.29 -2.71 -8.97
CA ASP A 66 -0.26 -3.43 -10.25
C ASP A 66 0.16 -2.53 -11.41
N ALA A 67 0.48 -3.14 -12.55
CA ALA A 67 0.90 -2.41 -13.76
C ALA A 67 -0.23 -1.61 -14.43
N ASN A 68 -1.47 -1.73 -13.96
CA ASN A 68 -2.65 -1.02 -14.49
C ASN A 68 -3.02 0.21 -13.65
N GLY A 69 -2.27 0.52 -12.60
CA GLY A 69 -2.56 1.63 -11.70
C GLY A 69 -3.53 1.30 -10.57
N ASN A 70 -3.82 0.02 -10.32
CA ASN A 70 -4.63 -0.40 -9.18
C ASN A 70 -3.78 -0.53 -7.92
N PHE A 71 -4.38 -0.12 -6.81
CA PHE A 71 -3.84 -0.32 -5.46
C PHE A 71 -4.72 -1.33 -4.72
N MET A 72 -4.09 -2.29 -4.05
CA MET A 72 -4.79 -3.27 -3.22
C MET A 72 -4.12 -3.31 -1.85
N HIS A 73 -4.91 -3.25 -0.80
CA HIS A 73 -4.45 -3.42 0.58
C HIS A 73 -5.02 -4.75 1.11
N TYR A 74 -4.14 -5.67 1.47
CA TYR A 74 -4.49 -6.98 2.04
C TYR A 74 -3.99 -7.09 3.48
N MET A 75 -4.92 -7.32 4.41
CA MET A 75 -4.66 -7.26 5.86
C MET A 75 -4.62 -8.64 6.56
N ASP A 76 -4.35 -9.71 5.81
CA ASP A 76 -4.15 -11.11 6.26
C ASP A 76 -5.03 -11.61 7.43
N GLY A 77 -6.29 -11.18 7.49
CA GLY A 77 -7.25 -11.50 8.54
C GLY A 77 -7.39 -10.41 9.62
N ASN A 78 -6.31 -10.03 10.29
CA ASN A 78 -6.30 -9.00 11.33
C ASN A 78 -5.25 -7.93 11.00
N THR A 79 -5.55 -6.67 11.33
CA THR A 79 -4.60 -5.55 11.28
C THR A 79 -4.51 -4.86 12.65
N TRP A 80 -3.59 -3.90 12.80
CA TRP A 80 -3.52 -3.07 14.00
C TRP A 80 -4.65 -2.03 14.00
N LEU A 81 -5.52 -2.09 15.00
CA LEU A 81 -6.62 -1.17 15.18
C LEU A 81 -6.33 -0.16 16.28
N GLU A 82 -6.67 1.10 16.02
CA GLU A 82 -6.63 2.18 16.99
C GLU A 82 -8.05 2.58 17.45
N PRO A 83 -8.20 3.27 18.61
CA PRO A 83 -9.52 3.58 19.16
C PRO A 83 -10.46 4.36 18.22
N PHE A 84 -9.91 5.17 17.30
CA PHE A 84 -10.74 5.89 16.33
C PHE A 84 -11.47 4.95 15.34
N GLN A 85 -11.04 3.68 15.24
CA GLN A 85 -11.69 2.63 14.44
C GLN A 85 -12.77 1.86 15.23
N GLY A 86 -13.05 2.25 16.48
CA GLY A 86 -14.14 1.69 17.29
C GLY A 86 -13.74 0.60 18.28
N VAL A 87 -12.44 0.31 18.44
CA VAL A 87 -11.94 -0.55 19.51
C VAL A 87 -11.73 0.25 20.82
N THR A 88 -11.85 -0.40 21.98
CA THR A 88 -11.67 0.27 23.28
C THR A 88 -10.21 0.62 23.60
N SER A 89 -9.28 -0.17 23.08
CA SER A 89 -7.83 0.00 23.22
C SER A 89 -7.16 -0.50 21.95
N GLU A 90 -5.96 0.00 21.67
CA GLU A 90 -5.18 -0.46 20.53
C GLU A 90 -4.93 -1.97 20.60
N GLN A 91 -5.17 -2.69 19.51
CA GLN A 91 -5.05 -4.15 19.46
C GLN A 91 -5.03 -4.67 18.01
N CYS A 92 -4.57 -5.90 17.82
CA CYS A 92 -4.85 -6.64 16.60
C CYS A 92 -6.33 -7.04 16.54
N GLY A 93 -6.96 -6.86 15.38
CA GLY A 93 -8.35 -7.27 15.16
C GLY A 93 -8.76 -7.21 13.70
N PRO A 94 -9.98 -7.65 13.36
CA PRO A 94 -10.47 -7.63 11.99
C PRO A 94 -10.58 -6.19 11.49
N PRO A 95 -10.21 -5.93 10.23
CA PRO A 95 -10.18 -4.57 9.72
C PRO A 95 -11.58 -3.95 9.60
N VAL A 96 -11.65 -2.62 9.67
CA VAL A 96 -12.91 -1.87 9.81
C VAL A 96 -13.10 -0.89 8.66
N ALA A 97 -14.26 -0.97 7.99
CA ALA A 97 -14.63 -0.08 6.90
C ALA A 97 -14.53 1.42 7.31
N PRO A 98 -14.03 2.31 6.42
CA PRO A 98 -13.62 2.05 5.04
C PRO A 98 -12.18 1.56 4.87
N HIS A 99 -11.42 1.40 5.96
CA HIS A 99 -10.01 0.98 5.95
C HIS A 99 -9.90 -0.55 6.08
N ASP A 100 -10.64 -1.28 5.25
CA ASP A 100 -10.73 -2.74 5.30
C ASP A 100 -10.32 -3.46 4.01
N GLY A 101 -9.73 -2.72 3.08
CA GLY A 101 -9.27 -3.28 1.81
C GLY A 101 -10.40 -3.65 0.83
N SER A 102 -11.67 -3.44 1.20
CA SER A 102 -12.82 -3.80 0.36
C SER A 102 -13.14 -2.78 -0.74
N GLY A 103 -12.52 -1.60 -0.70
CA GLY A 103 -12.73 -0.53 -1.67
C GLY A 103 -12.03 -0.77 -3.01
N SER A 104 -12.41 0.02 -4.01
CA SER A 104 -11.67 0.12 -5.27
C SER A 104 -10.67 1.26 -5.16
N TYR A 105 -9.39 0.95 -5.28
CA TYR A 105 -8.33 1.94 -5.14
C TYR A 105 -7.42 2.01 -6.35
N THR A 106 -6.87 3.19 -6.59
CA THR A 106 -5.87 3.43 -7.63
C THR A 106 -4.66 4.13 -7.06
N TYR A 107 -3.55 4.11 -7.79
CA TYR A 107 -2.37 4.88 -7.43
C TYR A 107 -1.77 5.61 -8.62
N VAL A 108 -1.03 6.66 -8.30
CA VAL A 108 -0.17 7.37 -9.24
C VAL A 108 1.20 7.50 -8.57
N TYR A 109 2.25 7.10 -9.30
CA TYR A 109 3.62 7.32 -8.88
C TYR A 109 4.35 8.22 -9.87
N THR A 110 4.62 9.46 -9.48
CA THR A 110 5.30 10.45 -10.32
C THR A 110 6.17 11.35 -9.46
N ASN A 111 7.29 11.86 -10.00
CA ASN A 111 8.18 12.78 -9.27
C ASN A 111 8.59 12.27 -7.88
N ASN A 112 8.87 10.96 -7.76
CA ASN A 112 9.20 10.29 -6.48
C ASN A 112 8.12 10.42 -5.39
N GLN A 113 6.87 10.69 -5.78
CA GLN A 113 5.71 10.77 -4.91
C GLN A 113 4.71 9.69 -5.31
N LEU A 114 4.34 8.87 -4.32
CA LEU A 114 3.25 7.92 -4.42
C LEU A 114 1.98 8.54 -3.85
N THR A 115 0.92 8.56 -4.65
CA THR A 115 -0.42 8.97 -4.22
C THR A 115 -1.36 7.80 -4.42
N VAL A 116 -2.01 7.34 -3.36
CA VAL A 116 -3.10 6.37 -3.40
C VAL A 116 -4.45 7.08 -3.32
N ASN A 117 -5.46 6.56 -4.01
CA ASN A 117 -6.77 7.19 -4.14
C ASN A 117 -7.89 6.19 -3.84
N GLY A 118 -8.97 6.70 -3.25
CA GLY A 118 -10.18 5.95 -2.91
C GLY A 118 -10.49 6.04 -1.41
N THR A 119 -11.77 5.86 -1.05
CA THR A 119 -12.22 5.98 0.35
C THR A 119 -11.60 4.87 1.19
N GLY A 120 -10.76 5.25 2.17
CA GLY A 120 -10.05 4.31 3.03
C GLY A 120 -8.74 3.76 2.45
N ALA A 121 -8.28 4.27 1.31
CA ALA A 121 -6.93 3.99 0.83
C ALA A 121 -5.89 4.59 1.78
N HIS A 122 -4.91 3.78 2.19
CA HIS A 122 -3.81 4.14 3.08
C HIS A 122 -2.62 3.22 2.82
#